data_AF-A0A7S1E0W6-F1
#
_entry.id   AF-A0A7S1E0W6-F1
#
_cell.length_a   1.000
_cell.length_b   1.000
_cell.length_c   1.000
_cell.angle_alpha   90.00
_cell.angle_beta   90.00
_cell.angle_gamma   90.00
#
_symmetry.space_group_name_H-M   'P 1'
#
loop_
_entity.id
_entity.type
_entity.pdbx_description
1 polymer ?
#
loop_
_entity_poly.entity_id
_entity_poly.type
_entity_poly.pdbx_seq_one_letter_code
_entity_poly.pdbx_strand_id
1 'polypeptide(L)'
;MGTFEWLVEVSTYSLCGIILHQAWVRRRLRPRDVDPDQDAWTWSRMTVQKIGTLVYKNLPTILRLVISGVLLFAALPARCHSLLGTELDFLAIAMVVVWSLFLHTLMPFRTIGIPVIMLYRLFVHDVLFYLAVFTTLCIAFALSLLLLFQRSASEDDLYTSAGMRLDLSFAANMIELVFVSFGEVQMINFTRQSFNEGLALTLSISWTFLSVVLLANMLTARMSETWTSNEAASDKIWVFPFASEVLRYEAMLSPELKILHRSGQGGENFEIEDSKQEPHYWYKESINDEVAPTPQHQSQDDDEGVAGPSAWGPGGIATTDWRVGEYAEHEKWQREAVGEQLTALKGKVEGLVKRVNELRDAQEKGEKTKVACETALKTIEETVGEAVKGVRKRTEHVQRMIRPPDGPSVPSTPTPHGDAAQTPSSTVRTDSGIEGGGGL
;
A
#
# COMPACT_ATOMS: atom_id res chain seq x y z
N MET A 1 -29.08 3.57 35.48
CA MET A 1 -27.86 3.99 34.75
C MET A 1 -26.65 3.16 35.17
N GLY A 2 -26.34 3.04 36.46
CA GLY A 2 -25.11 2.32 36.90
C GLY A 2 -24.95 0.83 36.56
N THR A 3 -26.03 0.09 36.28
CA THR A 3 -25.90 -1.33 35.89
C THR A 3 -25.46 -1.52 34.43
N PHE A 4 -25.80 -0.57 33.56
CA PHE A 4 -25.41 -0.60 32.15
C PHE A 4 -23.95 -0.16 31.98
N GLU A 5 -23.52 0.87 32.72
CA GLU A 5 -22.13 1.32 32.78
C GLU A 5 -21.21 0.18 33.26
N TRP A 6 -21.60 -0.50 34.34
CA TRP A 6 -20.83 -1.62 34.87
C TRP A 6 -20.70 -2.79 33.88
N LEU A 7 -21.77 -3.10 33.12
CA LEU A 7 -21.73 -4.13 32.08
C LEU A 7 -20.80 -3.75 30.92
N VAL A 8 -20.87 -2.50 30.46
CA VAL A 8 -19.98 -1.99 29.40
C VAL A 8 -18.53 -2.04 29.87
N GLU A 9 -18.24 -1.62 31.10
CA GLU A 9 -16.90 -1.63 31.67
C GLU A 9 -16.33 -3.05 31.80
N VAL A 10 -17.08 -3.98 32.41
CA VAL A 10 -16.64 -5.38 32.58
C VAL A 10 -16.42 -6.04 31.22
N SER A 11 -17.27 -5.77 30.24
CA SER A 11 -17.09 -6.27 28.88
C SER A 11 -15.83 -5.71 28.23
N THR A 12 -15.51 -4.43 28.46
CA THR A 12 -14.35 -3.75 27.88
C THR A 12 -13.04 -4.30 28.45
N TYR A 13 -12.93 -4.49 29.77
CA TYR A 13 -11.72 -5.07 30.37
C TYR A 13 -11.55 -6.55 30.02
N SER A 14 -12.63 -7.32 29.97
CA SER A 14 -12.58 -8.72 29.53
C SER A 14 -12.11 -8.84 28.08
N LEU A 15 -12.65 -8.00 27.18
CA LEU A 15 -12.19 -7.89 25.79
C LEU A 15 -10.71 -7.49 25.73
N CYS A 16 -10.25 -6.55 26.54
CA CYS A 16 -8.84 -6.15 26.59
C CYS A 16 -7.92 -7.30 27.01
N GLY A 17 -8.30 -8.08 28.03
CA GLY A 17 -7.54 -9.25 28.47
C GLY A 17 -7.48 -10.33 27.38
N ILE A 18 -8.59 -10.58 26.69
CA ILE A 18 -8.64 -11.51 25.55
C ILE A 18 -7.77 -11.00 24.39
N ILE A 19 -7.82 -9.70 24.09
CA ILE A 19 -6.98 -9.07 23.05
C ILE A 19 -5.50 -9.16 23.40
N LEU A 20 -5.12 -8.92 24.67
CA LEU A 20 -3.74 -9.06 25.13
C LEU A 20 -3.26 -10.51 25.03
N HIS A 21 -4.07 -11.46 25.49
CA HIS A 21 -3.75 -12.87 25.38
C HIS A 21 -3.62 -13.30 23.91
N GLN A 22 -4.53 -12.87 23.04
CA GLN A 22 -4.44 -13.11 21.61
C GLN A 22 -3.22 -12.44 20.99
N ALA A 23 -2.86 -11.22 21.40
CA ALA A 23 -1.67 -10.52 20.92
C ALA A 23 -0.39 -11.26 21.33
N TRP A 24 -0.34 -11.76 22.58
CA TRP A 24 0.78 -12.51 23.12
C TRP A 24 0.95 -13.88 22.45
N VAL A 25 -0.14 -14.65 22.35
CA VAL A 25 -0.12 -15.98 21.71
C VAL A 25 0.16 -15.87 20.21
N ARG A 26 -0.35 -14.82 19.56
CA ARG A 26 -0.21 -14.61 18.11
C ARG A 26 0.96 -13.69 17.75
N ARG A 27 1.92 -13.47 18.66
CA ARG A 27 3.12 -12.70 18.34
C ARG A 27 3.93 -13.42 17.25
N ARG A 28 4.14 -12.73 16.13
CA ARG A 28 4.94 -13.25 15.00
C ARG A 28 6.45 -13.22 15.27
N LEU A 29 6.91 -12.43 16.25
CA LEU A 29 8.28 -12.52 16.76
C LEU A 29 8.38 -13.69 17.72
N ARG A 30 8.72 -14.89 17.22
CA ARG A 30 9.25 -15.92 18.09
C ARG A 30 10.75 -15.62 18.26
N PRO A 31 11.31 -15.76 19.46
CA PRO A 31 12.76 -15.70 19.67
C PRO A 31 13.55 -16.67 18.77
N ARG A 32 12.88 -17.67 18.18
CA ARG A 32 13.44 -18.62 17.21
C ARG A 32 13.57 -18.09 15.77
N ASP A 33 12.89 -16.99 15.42
CA ASP A 33 12.97 -16.40 14.08
C ASP A 33 14.14 -15.42 13.94
N VAL A 34 14.81 -15.11 15.06
CA VAL A 34 16.10 -14.41 15.11
C VAL A 34 17.15 -15.49 15.27
N ASP A 35 17.97 -15.70 14.26
CA ASP A 35 19.01 -16.73 14.30
C ASP A 35 20.24 -16.10 14.99
N PRO A 36 20.50 -16.40 16.28
CA PRO A 36 21.46 -15.65 17.08
C PRO A 36 22.88 -15.69 16.50
N ASP A 37 23.21 -16.75 15.76
CA ASP A 37 24.54 -16.99 15.20
C ASP A 37 24.77 -16.25 13.88
N GLN A 38 23.72 -16.03 13.07
CA GLN A 38 23.79 -15.16 11.88
C GLN A 38 23.53 -13.69 12.21
N ASP A 39 22.73 -13.39 13.24
CA ASP A 39 22.26 -12.03 13.49
C ASP A 39 23.16 -11.22 14.41
N ALA A 40 23.99 -11.83 15.27
CA ALA A 40 24.87 -11.11 16.21
C ALA A 40 25.76 -10.04 15.54
N TRP A 41 26.33 -10.34 14.37
CA TRP A 41 27.07 -9.37 13.55
C TRP A 41 26.15 -8.43 12.76
N THR A 42 24.97 -8.93 12.38
CA THR A 42 23.96 -8.23 11.57
C THR A 42 23.21 -7.14 12.35
N TRP A 43 23.11 -7.23 13.68
CA TRP A 43 22.56 -6.17 14.55
C TRP A 43 23.34 -4.86 14.43
N SER A 44 24.68 -4.91 14.27
CA SER A 44 25.50 -3.71 14.04
C SER A 44 25.25 -3.05 12.67
N ARG A 45 24.72 -3.84 11.72
CA ARG A 45 24.39 -3.44 10.34
C ARG A 45 22.88 -3.51 10.06
N MET A 46 22.04 -3.42 11.08
CA MET A 46 20.60 -3.29 10.85
C MET A 46 20.34 -1.91 10.23
N THR A 47 20.38 -1.88 8.90
CA THR A 47 19.94 -0.74 8.12
C THR A 47 18.49 -0.45 8.49
N VAL A 48 18.14 0.83 8.59
CA VAL A 48 16.79 1.33 8.92
C VAL A 48 15.69 0.60 8.13
N GLN A 49 16.00 0.18 6.89
CA GLN A 49 15.11 -0.63 6.05
C GLN A 49 14.74 -1.99 6.66
N LYS A 50 15.70 -2.73 7.25
CA LYS A 50 15.42 -4.03 7.89
C LYS A 50 14.53 -3.86 9.11
N ILE A 51 14.80 -2.84 9.92
CA ILE A 51 13.94 -2.48 11.06
C ILE A 51 12.53 -2.13 10.58
N GLY A 52 12.40 -1.33 9.52
CA GLY A 52 11.13 -1.02 8.89
C GLY A 52 10.36 -2.27 8.43
N THR A 53 11.05 -3.24 7.79
CA THR A 53 10.41 -4.50 7.39
C THR A 53 9.99 -5.36 8.59
N LEU A 54 10.75 -5.35 9.68
CA LEU A 54 10.43 -6.08 10.90
C LEU A 54 9.23 -5.44 11.61
N VAL A 55 9.18 -4.11 11.68
CA VAL A 55 8.03 -3.36 12.20
C VAL A 55 6.80 -3.61 11.33
N TYR A 56 6.91 -3.55 10.01
CA TYR A 56 5.81 -3.83 9.09
C TYR A 56 5.24 -5.25 9.28
N LYS A 57 6.11 -6.27 9.34
CA LYS A 57 5.69 -7.67 9.55
C LYS A 57 4.97 -7.88 10.88
N ASN A 58 5.28 -7.06 11.88
CA ASN A 58 4.74 -7.16 13.24
C ASN A 58 3.73 -6.08 13.58
N LEU A 59 3.43 -5.17 12.65
CA LEU A 59 2.55 -4.02 12.87
C LEU A 59 1.20 -4.43 13.50
N PRO A 60 0.52 -5.51 13.08
CA PRO A 60 -0.74 -5.91 13.68
C PRO A 60 -0.57 -6.39 15.14
N THR A 61 0.53 -7.07 15.44
CA THR A 61 0.85 -7.51 16.80
C THR A 61 1.23 -6.31 17.68
N ILE A 62 2.05 -5.40 17.15
CA ILE A 62 2.46 -4.17 17.84
C ILE A 62 1.23 -3.31 18.13
N LEU A 63 0.35 -3.11 17.15
CA LEU A 63 -0.87 -2.32 17.31
C LEU A 63 -1.78 -2.94 18.38
N ARG A 64 -1.97 -4.26 18.36
CA ARG A 64 -2.73 -4.96 19.40
C ARG A 64 -2.08 -4.87 20.77
N LEU A 65 -0.75 -4.96 20.85
CA LEU A 65 0.01 -4.79 22.10
C LEU A 65 -0.09 -3.37 22.63
N VAL A 66 -0.01 -2.35 21.77
CA VAL A 66 -0.17 -0.95 22.13
C VAL A 66 -1.59 -0.71 22.64
N ILE A 67 -2.62 -1.26 22.00
CA ILE A 67 -4.01 -1.15 22.49
C ILE A 67 -4.16 -1.79 23.84
N SER A 68 -3.76 -3.06 23.97
CA SER A 68 -3.86 -3.76 25.25
C SER A 68 -2.99 -3.11 26.32
N GLY A 69 -1.84 -2.58 25.95
CA GLY A 69 -0.89 -1.91 26.84
C GLY A 69 -1.44 -0.58 27.32
N VAL A 70 -1.85 0.30 26.41
CA VAL A 70 -2.44 1.61 26.73
C VAL A 70 -3.74 1.44 27.50
N LEU A 71 -4.65 0.55 27.07
CA LEU A 71 -5.90 0.30 27.79
C LEU A 71 -5.68 -0.30 29.18
N LEU A 72 -4.84 -1.34 29.32
CA LEU A 72 -4.66 -2.00 30.61
C LEU A 72 -3.73 -1.24 31.55
N PHE A 73 -2.59 -0.74 31.07
CA PHE A 73 -1.62 -0.05 31.92
C PHE A 73 -2.02 1.40 32.24
N ALA A 74 -2.80 2.08 31.41
CA ALA A 74 -3.20 3.45 31.71
C ALA A 74 -4.57 3.52 32.43
N ALA A 75 -5.55 2.69 32.05
CA ALA A 75 -6.87 2.76 32.65
C ALA A 75 -6.94 2.11 34.05
N LEU A 76 -6.20 1.02 34.32
CA LEU A 76 -6.24 0.37 35.63
C LEU A 76 -5.70 1.27 36.77
N PRO A 77 -4.55 1.95 36.62
CA PRO A 77 -4.08 2.87 37.66
C PRO A 77 -4.94 4.13 37.78
N ALA A 78 -5.40 4.70 36.65
CA ALA A 78 -6.28 5.88 36.67
C ALA A 78 -7.56 5.61 37.47
N ARG A 79 -8.13 4.41 37.30
CA ARG A 79 -9.29 3.94 38.06
C ARG A 79 -8.99 3.70 39.54
N CYS A 80 -7.84 3.12 39.86
CA CYS A 80 -7.39 2.98 41.26
C CYS A 80 -7.22 4.34 41.96
N HIS A 81 -6.86 5.38 41.22
CA HIS A 81 -6.74 6.75 41.73
C HIS A 81 -8.02 7.58 41.62
N SER A 82 -9.13 7.01 41.12
CA SER A 82 -10.43 7.70 40.94
C SER A 82 -10.34 8.98 40.07
N LEU A 83 -9.41 9.05 39.12
CA LEU A 83 -9.35 10.13 38.12
C LEU A 83 -10.22 9.76 36.91
N LEU A 84 -11.53 10.04 37.01
CA LEU A 84 -12.50 9.71 35.98
C LEU A 84 -12.21 10.40 34.63
N GLY A 85 -11.64 11.60 34.65
CA GLY A 85 -11.32 12.37 33.44
C GLY A 85 -10.24 11.72 32.57
N THR A 86 -9.13 11.31 33.19
CA THR A 86 -8.02 10.71 32.44
C THR A 86 -8.36 9.31 31.93
N GLU A 87 -9.19 8.56 32.66
CA GLU A 87 -9.74 7.29 32.17
C GLU A 87 -10.52 7.47 30.86
N LEU A 88 -11.38 8.50 30.80
CA LEU A 88 -12.17 8.79 29.60
C LEU A 88 -11.27 9.18 28.41
N ASP A 89 -10.22 9.96 28.65
CA ASP A 89 -9.25 10.34 27.62
C ASP A 89 -8.52 9.12 27.04
N PHE A 90 -8.05 8.20 27.89
CA PHE A 90 -7.41 6.97 27.43
C PHE A 90 -8.37 6.05 26.68
N LEU A 91 -9.62 5.97 27.13
CA LEU A 91 -10.66 5.20 26.44
C LEU A 91 -11.00 5.81 25.07
N ALA A 92 -11.05 7.13 24.96
CA ALA A 92 -11.23 7.82 23.69
C ALA A 92 -10.09 7.50 22.69
N ILE A 93 -8.84 7.57 23.14
CA ILE A 93 -7.67 7.20 22.32
C ILE A 93 -7.78 5.74 21.87
N ALA A 94 -8.10 4.85 22.80
CA ALA A 94 -8.23 3.44 22.50
C ALA A 94 -9.31 3.14 21.44
N MET A 95 -10.44 3.85 21.49
CA MET A 95 -11.50 3.72 20.48
C MET A 95 -10.99 4.08 19.08
N VAL A 96 -10.23 5.17 18.94
CA VAL A 96 -9.62 5.55 17.65
C VAL A 96 -8.70 4.44 17.13
N VAL A 97 -7.90 3.84 18.02
CA VAL A 97 -7.02 2.74 17.61
C VAL A 97 -7.83 1.52 17.21
N VAL A 98 -8.87 1.12 17.96
CA VAL A 98 -9.76 -0.01 17.61
C VAL A 98 -10.38 0.17 16.22
N TRP A 99 -10.89 1.35 15.91
CA TRP A 99 -11.40 1.68 14.58
C TRP A 99 -10.31 1.59 13.50
N SER A 100 -9.07 1.93 13.84
CA SER A 100 -7.95 1.78 12.91
C SER A 100 -7.60 0.31 12.62
N LEU A 101 -7.84 -0.65 13.53
CA LEU A 101 -7.70 -2.09 13.21
C LEU A 101 -8.82 -2.61 12.34
N PHE A 102 -9.98 -1.95 12.32
CA PHE A 102 -11.04 -2.36 11.42
C PHE A 102 -10.54 -2.32 9.96
N LEU A 103 -9.71 -1.35 9.60
CA LEU A 103 -9.06 -1.30 8.29
C LEU A 103 -8.21 -2.55 7.99
N HIS A 104 -7.53 -3.10 9.00
CA HIS A 104 -6.77 -4.35 8.85
C HIS A 104 -7.69 -5.55 8.56
N THR A 105 -8.92 -5.56 9.10
CA THR A 105 -9.88 -6.64 8.81
C THR A 105 -10.41 -6.61 7.38
N LEU A 106 -10.23 -5.49 6.66
CA LEU A 106 -10.64 -5.35 5.27
C LEU A 106 -9.59 -5.85 4.26
N MET A 107 -8.39 -6.22 4.70
CA MET A 107 -7.33 -6.73 3.81
C MET A 107 -7.71 -7.95 2.94
N PRO A 108 -8.56 -8.90 3.37
CA PRO A 108 -8.93 -10.04 2.54
C PRO A 108 -9.75 -9.66 1.29
N PHE A 109 -10.38 -8.49 1.25
CA PHE A 109 -11.17 -8.06 0.10
C PHE A 109 -10.24 -7.45 -0.95
N ARG A 110 -10.12 -8.04 -2.15
CA ARG A 110 -9.17 -7.57 -3.19
C ARG A 110 -9.24 -6.06 -3.47
N THR A 111 -10.45 -5.54 -3.67
CA THR A 111 -10.67 -4.12 -4.03
C THR A 111 -10.21 -3.14 -2.95
N ILE A 112 -10.34 -3.51 -1.67
CA ILE A 112 -10.02 -2.63 -0.53
C ILE A 112 -8.63 -2.97 0.05
N GLY A 113 -8.25 -4.25 -0.01
CA GLY A 113 -7.03 -4.78 0.58
C GLY A 113 -5.77 -4.29 -0.10
N ILE A 114 -5.79 -4.14 -1.44
CA ILE A 114 -4.66 -3.57 -2.18
C ILE A 114 -4.34 -2.14 -1.70
N PRO A 115 -5.27 -1.17 -1.72
CA PRO A 115 -4.97 0.18 -1.26
C PRO A 115 -4.64 0.24 0.25
N VAL A 116 -5.26 -0.61 1.07
CA VAL A 116 -4.94 -0.71 2.51
C VAL A 116 -3.50 -1.18 2.73
N ILE A 117 -3.04 -2.22 2.02
CA ILE A 117 -1.65 -2.71 2.13
C ILE A 117 -0.65 -1.64 1.65
N MET A 118 -0.96 -0.95 0.56
CA MET A 118 -0.14 0.16 0.07
C MET A 118 -0.03 1.29 1.11
N LEU A 119 -1.16 1.67 1.72
CA LEU A 119 -1.20 2.68 2.78
C LEU A 119 -0.34 2.27 3.98
N TYR A 120 -0.44 1.02 4.45
CA TYR A 120 0.38 0.53 5.55
C TYR A 120 1.88 0.54 5.24
N ARG A 121 2.28 0.16 4.01
CA ARG A 121 3.68 0.21 3.59
C ARG A 121 4.22 1.64 3.56
N LEU A 122 3.46 2.55 2.97
CA LEU A 122 3.80 3.96 2.90
C LEU A 122 3.89 4.58 4.29
N PHE A 123 2.96 4.25 5.20
CA PHE A 123 3.01 4.72 6.58
C PHE A 123 4.25 4.22 7.34
N VAL A 124 4.53 2.91 7.29
CA VAL A 124 5.65 2.35 8.05
C VAL A 124 7.00 2.79 7.49
N HIS A 125 7.18 2.80 6.16
CA HIS A 125 8.47 3.12 5.57
C HIS A 125 8.71 4.63 5.48
N ASP A 126 7.74 5.39 4.97
CA ASP A 126 7.95 6.78 4.63
C ASP A 126 7.60 7.71 5.80
N VAL A 127 6.49 7.45 6.50
CA VAL A 127 6.04 8.33 7.62
C VAL A 127 6.91 8.14 8.86
N LEU A 128 7.32 6.91 9.23
CA LEU A 128 8.18 6.73 10.41
C LEU A 128 9.56 7.38 10.24
N PHE A 129 10.16 7.29 9.05
CA PHE A 129 11.43 7.95 8.78
C PHE A 129 11.29 9.48 8.86
N TYR A 130 10.23 10.01 8.25
CA TYR A 130 9.89 11.42 8.37
C TYR A 130 9.70 11.84 9.83
N LEU A 131 8.94 11.07 10.60
CA LEU A 131 8.69 11.34 12.02
C LEU A 131 9.98 11.37 12.83
N ALA A 132 10.94 10.48 12.56
CA ALA A 132 12.24 10.48 13.24
C ALA A 132 13.04 11.76 12.95
N VAL A 133 13.11 12.20 11.69
CA VAL A 133 13.80 13.44 11.31
C VAL A 133 13.06 14.65 11.87
N PHE A 134 11.74 14.69 11.74
CA PHE A 134 10.87 15.75 12.22
C PHE A 134 10.99 15.91 13.74
N THR A 135 10.89 14.83 14.51
CA THR A 135 11.01 14.86 15.98
C THR A 135 12.39 15.31 16.43
N THR A 136 13.46 14.86 15.79
CA THR A 136 14.83 15.29 16.11
C THR A 136 15.00 16.80 15.93
N LEU A 137 14.51 17.34 14.81
CA LEU A 137 14.52 18.78 14.56
C LEU A 137 13.59 19.53 15.53
N CYS A 138 12.38 19.01 15.76
CA CYS A 138 11.42 19.59 16.69
C CYS A 138 12.00 19.72 18.11
N ILE A 139 12.73 18.70 18.57
CA ILE A 139 13.41 18.73 19.88
C ILE A 139 14.47 19.84 19.92
N ALA A 140 15.30 19.98 18.87
CA ALA A 140 16.33 21.01 18.81
C ALA A 140 15.73 22.43 18.83
N PHE A 141 14.66 22.65 18.06
CA PHE A 141 13.96 23.93 18.03
C PHE A 141 13.20 24.22 19.33
N ALA A 142 12.54 23.21 19.93
CA ALA A 142 11.85 23.35 21.21
C ALA A 142 12.81 23.70 22.35
N LEU A 143 14.01 23.10 22.40
CA LEU A 143 15.05 23.46 23.36
C LEU A 143 15.55 24.89 23.15
N SER A 144 15.72 25.29 21.89
CA SER A 144 16.16 26.65 21.55
C SER A 144 15.13 27.71 21.99
N LEU A 145 13.85 27.46 21.76
CA LEU A 145 12.76 28.33 22.22
C LEU A 145 12.66 28.37 23.76
N LEU A 146 12.78 27.22 24.42
CA LEU A 146 12.77 27.16 25.88
C LEU A 146 13.83 28.08 26.50
N LEU A 147 15.07 28.04 25.99
CA LEU A 147 16.16 28.91 26.45
C LEU A 147 15.86 30.40 26.22
N LEU A 148 15.09 30.72 25.18
CA LEU A 148 14.73 32.08 24.82
C LEU A 148 13.56 32.62 25.67
N PHE A 149 12.65 31.74 26.08
CA PHE A 149 11.51 32.07 26.95
C PHE A 149 11.88 32.07 28.44
N GLN A 150 12.85 31.26 28.88
CA GLN A 150 13.31 31.21 30.29
C GLN A 150 13.79 32.55 30.84
N ARG A 151 14.16 33.49 29.97
CA ARG A 151 14.63 34.84 30.34
C ARG A 151 13.58 35.94 30.11
N SER A 152 12.36 35.58 29.71
CA SER A 152 11.28 36.55 29.54
C SER A 152 10.88 37.17 30.88
N ALA A 153 10.54 38.46 30.87
CA ALA A 153 10.10 39.21 32.04
C ALA A 153 8.59 39.11 32.31
N SER A 154 7.82 38.46 31.41
CA SER A 154 6.36 38.43 31.46
C SER A 154 5.86 37.05 31.90
N GLU A 155 5.65 36.86 33.20
CA GLU A 155 5.18 35.58 33.78
C GLU A 155 3.71 35.28 33.47
N ASP A 156 2.87 36.28 33.20
CA ASP A 156 1.41 36.12 33.17
C ASP A 156 0.83 35.64 31.83
N ASP A 157 1.56 35.77 30.71
CA ASP A 157 1.01 35.52 29.36
C ASP A 157 1.62 34.30 28.62
N LEU A 158 2.59 33.60 29.21
CA LEU A 158 3.31 32.47 28.60
C LEU A 158 2.62 31.10 28.82
N TYR A 159 1.30 31.07 28.69
CA TYR A 159 0.50 29.85 28.81
C TYR A 159 0.08 29.33 27.44
N THR A 160 0.36 28.06 27.18
CA THR A 160 -0.16 27.32 26.03
C THR A 160 -1.68 27.19 26.11
N SER A 161 -2.30 26.84 24.97
CA SER A 161 -3.73 26.46 24.92
C SER A 161 -4.11 25.32 25.87
N ALA A 162 -3.14 24.49 26.25
CA ALA A 162 -3.26 23.40 27.21
C ALA A 162 -2.98 23.81 28.68
N GLY A 163 -2.80 25.11 28.96
CA GLY A 163 -2.53 25.63 30.30
C GLY A 163 -1.11 25.35 30.83
N MET A 164 -0.20 24.86 29.98
CA MET A 164 1.20 24.66 30.34
C MET A 164 2.03 25.91 30.10
N ARG A 165 2.98 26.17 30.99
CA ARG A 165 3.93 27.29 30.93
C ARG A 165 5.06 27.02 29.93
N LEU A 166 5.24 27.90 28.94
CA LEU A 166 6.28 27.79 27.90
C LEU A 166 7.70 27.99 28.44
N ASP A 167 7.87 28.72 29.53
CA ASP A 167 9.19 29.01 30.13
C ASP A 167 9.72 27.86 30.98
N LEU A 168 8.83 27.07 31.60
CA LEU A 168 9.20 25.93 32.44
C LEU A 168 9.19 24.59 31.72
N SER A 169 8.32 24.41 30.72
CA SER A 169 8.07 23.11 30.11
C SER A 169 8.62 23.01 28.69
N PHE A 170 9.61 22.13 28.51
CA PHE A 170 10.06 21.70 27.18
C PHE A 170 8.90 21.09 26.36
N ALA A 171 8.05 20.29 27.00
CA ALA A 171 6.92 19.64 26.34
C ALA A 171 5.91 20.64 25.79
N ALA A 172 5.69 21.76 26.49
CA ALA A 172 4.84 22.85 26.02
C ALA A 172 5.36 23.46 24.70
N ASN A 173 6.65 23.78 24.64
CA ASN A 173 7.27 24.30 23.41
C ASN A 173 7.22 23.29 22.25
N MET A 174 7.42 22.01 22.55
CA MET A 174 7.35 20.95 21.54
C MET A 174 5.94 20.83 20.95
N ILE A 175 4.91 20.84 21.81
CA ILE A 175 3.50 20.75 21.38
C ILE A 175 3.10 21.96 20.54
N GLU A 176 3.48 23.17 20.95
CA GLU A 176 3.22 24.39 20.19
C GLU A 176 3.89 24.36 18.81
N LEU A 177 5.15 23.92 18.71
CA LEU A 177 5.82 23.75 17.42
C LEU A 177 5.13 22.73 16.50
N VAL A 178 4.54 21.68 17.08
CA VAL A 178 3.72 20.70 16.34
C VAL A 178 2.43 21.35 15.85
N PHE A 179 1.72 22.11 16.68
CA PHE A 179 0.51 22.81 16.25
C PHE A 179 0.78 23.87 15.19
N VAL A 180 1.89 24.59 15.29
CA VAL A 180 2.38 25.48 14.23
C VAL A 180 2.59 24.75 12.92
N SER A 181 3.13 23.52 12.99
CA SER A 181 3.33 22.69 11.79
C SER A 181 2.01 22.23 11.16
N PHE A 182 0.92 22.14 11.94
CA PHE A 182 -0.42 21.88 11.43
C PHE A 182 -1.17 23.13 10.94
N GLY A 183 -0.56 24.32 11.07
CA GLY A 183 -1.11 25.57 10.58
C GLY A 183 -1.75 26.46 11.65
N GLU A 184 -1.65 26.12 12.94
CA GLU A 184 -2.10 27.02 14.00
C GLU A 184 -1.08 28.13 14.26
N VAL A 185 -1.52 29.39 14.18
CA VAL A 185 -0.62 30.57 14.21
C VAL A 185 -0.58 31.23 15.59
N GLN A 186 -0.82 30.49 16.67
CA GLN A 186 -0.84 31.06 18.03
C GLN A 186 0.56 31.52 18.51
N MET A 187 1.62 30.93 17.93
CA MET A 187 3.00 31.13 18.36
C MET A 187 3.57 32.54 18.12
N ILE A 188 2.96 33.32 17.20
CA ILE A 188 3.35 34.71 16.94
C ILE A 188 3.10 35.58 18.18
N ASN A 189 2.04 35.30 18.94
CA ASN A 189 1.70 36.08 20.13
C ASN A 189 2.72 35.84 21.25
N PHE A 190 3.14 34.60 21.47
CA PHE A 190 4.16 34.24 22.47
C PHE A 190 5.54 34.79 22.10
N THR A 191 5.86 34.79 20.81
CA THR A 191 7.14 35.28 20.29
C THR A 191 7.41 36.74 20.68
N ARG A 192 6.36 37.59 20.71
CA ARG A 192 6.46 39.01 21.10
C ARG A 192 6.80 39.23 22.57
N GLN A 193 6.50 38.24 23.41
CA GLN A 193 6.75 38.29 24.85
C GLN A 193 8.07 37.63 25.23
N SER A 194 8.86 37.15 24.26
CA SER A 194 10.17 36.55 24.50
C SER A 194 11.22 37.60 24.89
N PHE A 195 12.31 37.15 25.52
CA PHE A 195 13.43 38.02 25.89
C PHE A 195 14.06 38.74 24.68
N ASN A 196 14.08 38.07 23.52
CA ASN A 196 14.56 38.62 22.27
C ASN A 196 13.58 38.26 21.15
N GLU A 197 12.61 39.14 20.94
CA GLU A 197 11.54 39.00 19.94
C GLU A 197 12.09 38.69 18.55
N GLY A 198 13.16 39.37 18.12
CA GLY A 198 13.74 39.19 16.80
C GLY A 198 14.30 37.78 16.58
N LEU A 199 15.03 37.24 17.56
CA LEU A 199 15.54 35.88 17.50
C LEU A 199 14.43 34.84 17.57
N ALA A 200 13.44 35.04 18.45
CA ALA A 200 12.32 34.12 18.59
C ALA A 200 11.53 34.04 17.28
N LEU A 201 11.25 35.20 16.66
CA LEU A 201 10.50 35.30 15.42
C LEU A 201 11.26 34.65 14.25
N THR A 202 12.57 34.90 14.18
CA THR A 202 13.42 34.26 13.16
C THR A 202 13.42 32.74 13.32
N LEU A 203 13.50 32.24 14.55
CA LEU A 203 13.49 30.81 14.85
C LEU A 203 12.14 30.18 14.46
N SER A 204 11.02 30.82 14.82
CA SER A 204 9.66 30.38 14.46
C SER A 204 9.41 30.36 12.94
N ILE A 205 9.86 31.39 12.21
CA ILE A 205 9.75 31.44 10.75
C ILE A 205 10.62 30.36 10.11
N SER A 206 11.86 30.21 10.57
CA SER A 206 12.77 29.19 10.04
C SER A 206 12.24 27.77 10.27
N TRP A 207 11.63 27.51 11.44
CA TRP A 207 10.94 26.25 11.73
C TRP A 207 9.79 26.01 10.75
N THR A 208 8.92 27.01 10.55
CA THR A 208 7.76 26.91 9.65
C THR A 208 8.19 26.62 8.21
N PHE A 209 9.22 27.31 7.73
CA PHE A 209 9.76 27.05 6.39
C PHE A 209 10.37 25.64 6.30
N LEU A 210 11.17 25.26 7.30
CA LEU A 210 11.82 23.95 7.35
C LEU A 210 10.79 22.82 7.40
N SER A 211 9.75 22.93 8.22
CA SER A 211 8.71 21.91 8.37
C SER A 211 7.91 21.72 7.08
N VAL A 212 7.55 22.81 6.39
CA VAL A 212 6.88 22.75 5.08
C VAL A 212 7.77 22.08 4.03
N VAL A 213 9.06 22.44 3.97
CA VAL A 213 10.01 21.82 3.04
C VAL A 213 10.19 20.32 3.35
N LEU A 214 10.27 19.95 4.63
CA LEU A 214 10.42 18.56 5.06
C LEU A 214 9.19 17.72 4.65
N LEU A 215 8.00 18.29 4.85
CA LEU A 215 6.72 17.67 4.50
C LEU A 215 6.60 17.55 2.97
N ALA A 216 6.92 18.59 2.22
CA ALA A 216 6.92 18.57 0.75
C ALA A 216 7.91 17.55 0.17
N ASN A 217 9.11 17.45 0.76
CA ASN A 217 10.12 16.47 0.36
C ASN A 217 9.65 15.04 0.63
N MET A 218 8.96 14.81 1.75
CA MET A 218 8.37 13.51 2.07
C MET A 218 7.25 13.12 1.09
N LEU A 219 6.32 14.04 0.80
CA LEU A 219 5.22 13.82 -0.14
C LEU A 219 5.71 13.58 -1.57
N THR A 220 6.72 14.31 -2.03
CA THR A 220 7.12 14.27 -3.45
C THR A 220 8.15 13.17 -3.72
N ALA A 221 9.22 13.09 -2.92
CA ALA A 221 10.35 12.22 -3.24
C ALA A 221 10.09 10.76 -2.87
N ARG A 222 9.58 10.51 -1.66
CA ARG A 222 9.43 9.14 -1.13
C ARG A 222 8.12 8.50 -1.53
N MET A 223 6.99 9.22 -1.45
CA MET A 223 5.71 8.64 -1.82
C MET A 223 5.61 8.31 -3.31
N SER A 224 6.19 9.12 -4.22
CA SER A 224 6.14 8.86 -5.66
C SER A 224 6.91 7.60 -6.06
N GLU A 225 8.11 7.41 -5.49
CA GLU A 225 8.93 6.22 -5.74
C GLU A 225 8.25 4.95 -5.18
N THR A 226 7.75 5.04 -3.94
CA THR A 226 7.04 3.94 -3.28
C THR A 226 5.73 3.58 -4.00
N TRP A 227 4.98 4.56 -4.51
CA TRP A 227 3.71 4.32 -5.21
C TRP A 227 3.94 3.56 -6.52
N THR A 228 4.80 4.09 -7.39
CA THR A 228 5.09 3.50 -8.71
C THR A 228 5.69 2.09 -8.61
N SER A 229 6.57 1.86 -7.64
CA SER A 229 7.14 0.53 -7.38
C SER A 229 6.10 -0.46 -6.83
N ASN A 230 5.20 0.00 -5.94
CA ASN A 230 4.18 -0.86 -5.37
C ASN A 230 3.03 -1.16 -6.34
N GLU A 231 2.66 -0.25 -7.24
CA GLU A 231 1.55 -0.44 -8.19
C GLU A 231 1.82 -1.62 -9.14
N ALA A 232 3.03 -1.74 -9.68
CA ALA A 232 3.39 -2.85 -10.57
C ALA A 232 3.42 -4.23 -9.88
N ALA A 233 3.58 -4.25 -8.55
CA ALA A 233 3.70 -5.48 -7.77
C ALA A 233 2.51 -5.73 -6.82
N SER A 234 1.52 -4.83 -6.78
CA SER A 234 0.49 -4.77 -5.74
C SER A 234 -0.32 -6.06 -5.66
N ASP A 235 -0.67 -6.62 -6.81
CA ASP A 235 -1.46 -7.84 -6.91
C ASP A 235 -0.71 -9.04 -6.32
N LYS A 236 0.58 -9.17 -6.65
CA LYS A 236 1.44 -10.22 -6.08
C LYS A 236 1.65 -10.02 -4.59
N ILE A 237 1.79 -8.76 -4.15
CA ILE A 237 1.97 -8.40 -2.75
C ILE A 237 0.72 -8.74 -1.93
N TRP A 238 -0.49 -8.58 -2.49
CA TRP A 238 -1.76 -8.83 -1.81
C TRP A 238 -2.05 -10.33 -1.60
N VAL A 239 -1.64 -11.18 -2.55
CA VAL A 239 -1.87 -12.65 -2.46
C VAL A 239 -1.25 -13.24 -1.20
N PHE A 240 -0.07 -12.77 -0.77
CA PHE A 240 0.61 -13.32 0.40
C PHE A 240 -0.15 -13.09 1.73
N PRO A 241 -0.52 -11.84 2.10
CA PRO A 241 -1.38 -11.58 3.26
C PRO A 241 -2.71 -12.32 3.18
N PHE A 242 -3.32 -12.38 2.00
CA PHE A 242 -4.58 -13.10 1.80
C PHE A 242 -4.42 -14.60 2.09
N ALA A 243 -3.47 -15.27 1.43
CA ALA A 243 -3.19 -16.69 1.63
C ALA A 243 -2.81 -17.00 3.09
N SER A 244 -1.99 -16.14 3.71
CA SER A 244 -1.64 -16.28 5.13
C SER A 244 -2.85 -16.21 6.05
N GLU A 245 -3.84 -15.39 5.71
CA GLU A 245 -5.06 -15.21 6.50
C GLU A 245 -6.03 -16.37 6.28
N VAL A 246 -6.20 -16.82 5.03
CA VAL A 246 -7.00 -18.01 4.67
C VAL A 246 -6.46 -19.26 5.38
N LEU A 247 -5.16 -19.54 5.28
CA LEU A 247 -4.53 -20.67 5.97
C LEU A 247 -4.69 -20.58 7.48
N ARG A 248 -4.72 -19.36 8.04
CA ARG A 248 -4.96 -19.16 9.46
C ARG A 248 -6.40 -19.48 9.86
N TYR A 249 -7.38 -19.09 9.06
CA TYR A 249 -8.77 -19.45 9.29
C TYR A 249 -8.99 -20.95 9.13
N GLU A 250 -8.38 -21.55 8.11
CA GLU A 250 -8.40 -23.00 7.91
C GLU A 250 -7.81 -23.72 9.13
N ALA A 251 -6.67 -23.27 9.66
CA ALA A 251 -6.08 -23.86 10.86
C ALA A 251 -7.04 -23.86 12.07
N MET A 252 -7.93 -22.87 12.18
CA MET A 252 -8.92 -22.75 13.26
C MET A 252 -10.17 -23.61 13.05
N LEU A 253 -10.42 -24.15 11.85
CA LEU A 253 -11.56 -25.03 11.59
C LEU A 253 -11.40 -26.40 12.27
N SER A 254 -12.52 -27.00 12.66
CA SER A 254 -12.56 -28.37 13.14
C SER A 254 -12.16 -29.36 12.04
N PRO A 255 -11.65 -30.57 12.39
CA PRO A 255 -11.27 -31.58 11.40
C PRO A 255 -12.42 -31.98 10.47
N GLU A 256 -13.65 -32.03 10.99
CA GLU A 256 -14.86 -32.36 10.23
C GLU A 256 -15.16 -31.33 9.14
N LEU A 257 -15.08 -30.04 9.48
CA LEU A 257 -15.29 -28.94 8.53
C LEU A 257 -14.21 -28.91 7.45
N LYS A 258 -12.97 -29.27 7.78
CA LYS A 258 -11.84 -29.37 6.83
C LYS A 258 -12.06 -30.49 5.81
N ILE A 259 -12.58 -31.63 6.24
CA ILE A 259 -12.89 -32.75 5.35
C ILE A 259 -14.08 -32.39 4.45
N LEU A 260 -15.11 -31.75 5.02
CA LEU A 260 -16.31 -31.35 4.28
C LEU A 260 -16.03 -30.30 3.20
N HIS A 261 -15.17 -29.30 3.48
CA HIS A 261 -14.85 -28.21 2.55
C HIS A 261 -13.51 -28.41 1.84
N ARG A 262 -13.05 -29.65 1.71
CA ARG A 262 -11.78 -29.97 1.07
C ARG A 262 -11.85 -29.60 -0.42
N SER A 263 -10.88 -28.81 -0.88
CA SER A 263 -10.71 -28.49 -2.29
C SER A 263 -10.08 -29.67 -3.05
N GLY A 264 -10.47 -29.85 -4.31
CA GLY A 264 -9.97 -30.90 -5.20
C GLY A 264 -10.99 -32.01 -5.41
N GLN A 265 -10.98 -32.61 -6.60
CA GLN A 265 -11.77 -33.81 -6.86
C GLN A 265 -10.93 -35.02 -6.42
N GLY A 266 -11.56 -36.00 -5.75
CA GLY A 266 -10.94 -37.31 -5.55
C GLY A 266 -10.72 -37.92 -6.93
N GLY A 267 -9.47 -38.15 -7.30
CA GLY A 267 -9.16 -38.70 -8.61
C GLY A 267 -9.60 -40.16 -8.72
N GLU A 268 -9.95 -40.58 -9.93
CA GLU A 268 -9.94 -42.01 -10.26
C GLU A 268 -8.50 -42.52 -10.05
N ASN A 269 -8.40 -43.69 -9.42
CA ASN A 269 -7.14 -44.29 -9.00
C ASN A 269 -6.13 -44.30 -10.16
N PHE A 270 -5.06 -43.52 -10.05
CA PHE A 270 -3.87 -43.79 -10.84
C PHE A 270 -3.31 -45.12 -10.37
N GLU A 271 -3.29 -46.12 -11.25
CA GLU A 271 -2.54 -47.36 -11.02
C GLU A 271 -1.05 -47.01 -11.04
N ILE A 272 -0.51 -46.71 -9.86
CA ILE A 272 0.92 -46.68 -9.66
C ILE A 272 1.34 -48.15 -9.60
N GLU A 273 1.94 -48.61 -10.71
CA GLU A 273 2.55 -49.93 -10.89
C GLU A 273 3.24 -50.36 -9.57
N ASP A 274 2.69 -51.39 -8.92
CA ASP A 274 3.22 -52.06 -7.71
C ASP A 274 3.26 -51.34 -6.34
N SER A 275 2.56 -50.23 -6.12
CA SER A 275 2.45 -49.67 -4.75
C SER A 275 1.04 -49.28 -4.34
N LYS A 276 0.74 -49.45 -3.03
CA LYS A 276 -0.56 -49.19 -2.38
C LYS A 276 -1.26 -47.98 -3.00
N GLN A 277 -2.49 -48.18 -3.49
CA GLN A 277 -3.35 -47.09 -3.99
C GLN A 277 -3.56 -46.06 -2.86
N GLU A 278 -2.83 -44.95 -2.92
CA GLU A 278 -3.09 -43.79 -2.08
C GLU A 278 -4.05 -42.86 -2.81
N PRO A 279 -5.15 -42.41 -2.17
CA PRO A 279 -6.10 -41.51 -2.79
C PRO A 279 -5.44 -40.15 -3.05
N HIS A 280 -5.15 -39.86 -4.31
CA HIS A 280 -4.66 -38.55 -4.74
C HIS A 280 -5.83 -37.61 -5.05
N TYR A 281 -5.69 -36.36 -4.60
CA TYR A 281 -6.64 -35.28 -4.90
C TYR A 281 -6.00 -34.38 -5.94
N TRP A 282 -6.72 -34.09 -7.02
CA TRP A 282 -6.25 -33.21 -8.08
C TRP A 282 -7.08 -31.94 -8.20
N TYR A 283 -6.48 -30.90 -8.77
CA TYR A 283 -7.15 -29.68 -9.17
C TYR A 283 -7.14 -29.64 -10.70
N LYS A 284 -8.32 -29.71 -11.33
CA LYS A 284 -8.44 -29.61 -12.78
C LYS A 284 -8.67 -28.15 -13.16
N GLU A 285 -7.65 -27.51 -13.69
CA GLU A 285 -7.77 -26.20 -14.31
C GLU A 285 -8.05 -26.42 -15.80
N SER A 286 -9.33 -26.29 -16.21
CA SER A 286 -9.67 -26.33 -17.63
C SER A 286 -9.34 -24.98 -18.24
N ILE A 287 -8.13 -24.85 -18.77
CA ILE A 287 -7.84 -23.77 -19.72
C ILE A 287 -8.55 -24.18 -21.00
N ASN A 288 -9.73 -23.60 -21.24
CA ASN A 288 -10.34 -23.62 -22.57
C ASN A 288 -9.53 -22.65 -23.43
N ASP A 289 -8.30 -23.01 -23.76
CA ASP A 289 -7.71 -22.51 -25.00
C ASP A 289 -8.63 -23.06 -26.08
N GLU A 290 -9.21 -22.16 -26.89
CA GLU A 290 -9.93 -22.55 -28.10
C GLU A 290 -9.15 -23.66 -28.77
N VAL A 291 -9.73 -24.85 -28.76
CA VAL A 291 -9.22 -26.00 -29.49
C VAL A 291 -9.10 -25.53 -30.93
N ALA A 292 -7.87 -25.21 -31.35
CA ALA A 292 -7.59 -24.99 -32.76
C ALA A 292 -8.15 -26.23 -33.47
N PRO A 293 -9.05 -26.07 -34.45
CA PRO A 293 -9.72 -27.21 -35.06
C PRO A 293 -8.66 -28.16 -35.57
N THR A 294 -8.59 -29.34 -34.95
CA THR A 294 -7.70 -30.41 -35.38
C THR A 294 -7.97 -30.63 -36.87
N PRO A 295 -6.98 -30.48 -37.76
CA PRO A 295 -7.17 -30.93 -39.13
C PRO A 295 -7.50 -32.40 -39.03
N GLN A 296 -8.68 -32.79 -39.54
CA GLN A 296 -9.01 -34.19 -39.73
C GLN A 296 -7.97 -34.76 -40.70
N HIS A 297 -6.88 -35.30 -40.16
CA HIS A 297 -5.95 -36.08 -40.95
C HIS A 297 -6.65 -37.40 -41.22
N GLN A 298 -7.21 -37.49 -42.43
CA GLN A 298 -7.63 -38.75 -43.01
C GLN A 298 -6.48 -39.74 -42.90
N SER A 299 -6.84 -40.88 -42.33
CA SER A 299 -6.14 -42.16 -42.40
C SER A 299 -5.60 -42.42 -43.79
N GLN A 300 -4.30 -42.64 -43.88
CA GLN A 300 -3.75 -43.49 -44.92
C GLN A 300 -2.72 -44.41 -44.27
N ASP A 301 -3.12 -45.66 -44.16
CA ASP A 301 -2.31 -46.81 -43.85
C ASP A 301 -1.09 -46.86 -44.78
N ASP A 302 0.07 -47.25 -44.23
CA ASP A 302 0.86 -48.35 -44.77
C ASP A 302 1.93 -48.79 -43.75
N ASP A 303 2.03 -50.12 -43.64
CA ASP A 303 2.92 -50.93 -42.82
C ASP A 303 4.42 -50.61 -43.02
N GLU A 304 5.21 -50.72 -41.95
CA GLU A 304 6.21 -51.80 -41.77
C GLU A 304 7.02 -51.56 -40.48
N GLY A 305 7.11 -52.60 -39.65
CA GLY A 305 7.74 -52.54 -38.34
C GLY A 305 9.26 -52.65 -38.36
N VAL A 306 9.89 -52.33 -37.23
CA VAL A 306 11.13 -52.94 -36.71
C VAL A 306 11.20 -52.65 -35.20
N ALA A 307 11.48 -53.70 -34.43
CA ALA A 307 11.67 -53.70 -33.00
C ALA A 307 13.02 -53.08 -32.57
N GLY A 308 13.07 -52.48 -31.38
CA GLY A 308 14.34 -52.12 -30.72
C GLY A 308 14.15 -51.32 -29.41
N PRO A 309 14.71 -51.77 -28.26
CA PRO A 309 14.37 -51.26 -26.93
C PRO A 309 15.33 -50.20 -26.38
N SER A 310 14.94 -49.61 -25.23
CA SER A 310 15.76 -48.92 -24.21
C SER A 310 16.13 -47.46 -24.46
N ALA A 311 15.67 -46.58 -23.55
CA ALA A 311 16.53 -45.80 -22.66
C ALA A 311 15.70 -44.82 -21.83
N TRP A 312 15.47 -45.18 -20.57
CA TRP A 312 15.22 -44.20 -19.52
C TRP A 312 16.52 -43.43 -19.25
N GLY A 313 16.43 -42.11 -19.25
CA GLY A 313 17.47 -41.20 -18.76
C GLY A 313 16.82 -39.96 -18.14
N PRO A 314 17.08 -39.63 -16.87
CA PRO A 314 16.51 -38.47 -16.20
C PRO A 314 17.35 -37.23 -16.55
N GLY A 315 16.81 -36.35 -17.40
CA GLY A 315 17.42 -35.08 -17.76
C GLY A 315 16.39 -33.97 -17.66
N GLY A 316 16.65 -33.00 -16.79
CA GLY A 316 15.70 -31.98 -16.34
C GLY A 316 15.05 -31.14 -17.44
N ILE A 317 13.77 -30.86 -17.20
CA ILE A 317 12.99 -29.85 -17.93
C ILE A 317 13.58 -28.48 -17.58
N ALA A 318 14.43 -27.97 -18.46
CA ALA A 318 14.75 -26.56 -18.57
C ALA A 318 14.22 -26.04 -19.92
N THR A 319 12.90 -26.13 -20.13
CA THR A 319 12.23 -25.33 -21.16
C THR A 319 12.03 -23.94 -20.59
N THR A 320 13.08 -23.12 -20.66
CA THR A 320 12.91 -21.67 -20.55
C THR A 320 12.12 -21.25 -21.79
N ASP A 321 10.93 -20.73 -21.53
CA ASP A 321 10.01 -20.18 -22.52
C ASP A 321 10.73 -19.09 -23.33
N TRP A 322 11.02 -19.38 -24.61
CA TRP A 322 11.74 -18.49 -25.52
C TRP A 322 11.07 -17.11 -25.67
N ARG A 323 9.77 -17.02 -25.33
CA ARG A 323 9.01 -15.77 -25.29
C ARG A 323 9.54 -14.79 -24.24
N VAL A 324 10.05 -15.28 -23.11
CA VAL A 324 10.64 -14.42 -22.06
C VAL A 324 11.90 -13.70 -22.56
N GLY A 325 12.63 -14.30 -23.51
CA GLY A 325 13.78 -13.68 -24.17
C GLY A 325 13.39 -12.51 -25.07
N GLU A 326 12.36 -12.67 -25.91
CA GLU A 326 11.88 -11.59 -26.79
C GLU A 326 11.30 -10.40 -26.02
N TYR A 327 10.56 -10.65 -24.93
CA TYR A 327 10.06 -9.56 -24.09
C TYR A 327 11.19 -8.78 -23.40
N ALA A 328 12.23 -9.47 -22.95
CA ALA A 328 13.39 -8.82 -22.31
C ALA A 328 14.20 -7.96 -23.30
N GLU A 329 14.39 -8.42 -24.54
CA GLU A 329 15.07 -7.62 -25.57
C GLU A 329 14.23 -6.42 -26.02
N HIS A 330 12.91 -6.58 -26.12
CA HIS A 330 12.01 -5.48 -26.48
C HIS A 330 11.95 -4.40 -25.38
N GLU A 331 11.96 -4.79 -24.11
CA GLU A 331 12.00 -3.84 -22.98
C GLU A 331 13.35 -3.11 -22.92
N LYS A 332 14.46 -3.79 -23.21
CA LYS A 332 15.80 -3.19 -23.29
C LYS A 332 15.86 -2.13 -24.39
N TRP A 333 15.35 -2.44 -25.59
CA TRP A 333 15.29 -1.49 -26.70
C TRP A 333 14.45 -0.26 -26.36
N GLN A 334 13.31 -0.45 -25.68
CA GLN A 334 12.47 0.67 -25.24
C GLN A 334 13.19 1.57 -24.22
N ARG A 335 13.92 1.00 -23.26
CA ARG A 335 14.67 1.79 -22.26
C ARG A 335 15.82 2.56 -22.90
N GLU A 336 16.55 1.97 -23.85
CA GLU A 336 17.63 2.64 -24.57
C GLU A 336 17.10 3.78 -25.46
N ALA A 337 16.03 3.54 -26.21
CA ALA A 337 15.40 4.56 -27.05
C ALA A 337 14.81 5.74 -26.24
N VAL A 338 14.24 5.47 -25.06
CA VAL A 338 13.75 6.53 -24.15
C VAL A 338 14.92 7.28 -23.51
N GLY A 339 16.01 6.58 -23.16
CA GLY A 339 17.22 7.17 -22.60
C GLY A 339 17.88 8.20 -23.53
N GLU A 340 18.06 7.87 -24.81
CA GLU A 340 18.61 8.80 -25.82
C GLU A 340 17.71 10.02 -26.04
N GLN A 341 16.40 9.86 -25.92
CA GLN A 341 15.47 10.99 -26.06
C GLN A 341 15.52 11.93 -24.86
N LEU A 342 15.66 11.38 -23.65
CA LEU A 342 15.75 12.18 -22.43
C LEU A 342 17.03 13.02 -22.41
N THR A 343 18.15 12.47 -22.89
CA THR A 343 19.42 13.20 -22.99
C THR A 343 19.36 14.31 -24.05
N ALA A 344 18.73 14.07 -25.20
CA ALA A 344 18.50 15.10 -26.22
C ALA A 344 17.58 16.23 -25.72
N LEU A 345 16.52 15.89 -24.96
CA LEU A 345 15.61 16.87 -24.38
C LEU A 345 16.31 17.70 -23.29
N LYS A 346 17.10 17.05 -22.43
CA LYS A 346 17.89 17.70 -21.39
C LYS A 346 18.84 18.75 -21.98
N GLY A 347 19.54 18.43 -23.06
CA GLY A 347 20.42 19.39 -23.74
C GLY A 347 19.69 20.63 -24.28
N LYS A 348 18.46 20.45 -24.81
CA LYS A 348 17.63 21.57 -25.27
C LYS A 348 17.14 22.45 -24.12
N VAL A 349 16.77 21.84 -22.99
CA VAL A 349 16.33 22.56 -21.78
C VAL A 349 17.50 23.34 -21.16
N GLU A 350 18.68 22.75 -21.07
CA GLU A 350 19.87 23.43 -20.56
C GLU A 350 20.24 24.65 -21.44
N GLY A 351 20.11 24.52 -22.77
CA GLY A 351 20.30 25.63 -23.71
C GLY A 351 19.27 26.76 -23.52
N LEU A 352 18.02 26.41 -23.21
CA LEU A 352 16.96 27.37 -22.90
C LEU A 352 17.23 28.10 -21.58
N VAL A 353 17.60 27.38 -20.53
CA VAL A 353 17.95 27.95 -19.22
C VAL A 353 19.11 28.94 -19.35
N LYS A 354 20.13 28.60 -20.15
CA LYS A 354 21.26 29.51 -20.41
C LYS A 354 20.80 30.80 -21.08
N ARG A 355 19.96 30.73 -22.12
CA ARG A 355 19.41 31.93 -22.80
C ARG A 355 18.55 32.79 -21.88
N VAL A 356 17.75 32.17 -21.01
CA VAL A 356 16.92 32.90 -20.03
C VAL A 356 17.80 33.65 -19.03
N ASN A 357 18.89 33.02 -18.55
CA ASN A 357 19.83 33.69 -17.66
C ASN A 357 20.57 34.85 -18.36
N GLU A 358 21.00 34.68 -19.62
CA GLU A 358 21.62 35.76 -20.41
C GLU A 358 20.65 36.95 -20.60
N LEU A 359 19.35 36.70 -20.82
CA LEU A 359 18.32 37.74 -20.92
C LEU A 359 18.04 38.42 -19.58
N ARG A 360 18.07 37.68 -18.47
CA ARG A 360 17.91 38.25 -17.12
C ARG A 360 19.07 39.19 -16.79
N ASP A 361 20.30 38.78 -17.08
CA ASP A 361 21.50 39.59 -16.84
C ASP A 361 21.53 40.83 -17.77
N ALA A 362 20.97 40.74 -18.98
CA ALA A 362 20.76 41.88 -19.87
C ALA A 362 19.65 42.83 -19.37
N GLN A 363 18.59 42.30 -18.74
CA GLN A 363 17.52 43.09 -18.13
C GLN A 363 18.03 43.91 -16.94
N GLU A 364 18.91 43.35 -16.11
CA GLU A 364 19.54 44.07 -14.99
C GLU A 364 20.44 45.23 -15.47
N LYS A 365 20.94 45.18 -16.71
CA LYS A 365 21.74 46.25 -17.31
C LYS A 365 20.93 47.42 -17.92
N GLY A 366 19.59 47.39 -17.79
CA GLY A 366 18.77 48.60 -17.89
C GLY A 366 18.54 49.18 -19.28
N GLU A 367 18.40 48.36 -20.33
CA GLU A 367 18.19 48.87 -21.69
C GLU A 367 16.98 48.20 -22.40
N LYS A 368 15.91 48.98 -22.64
CA LYS A 368 14.75 48.68 -23.53
C LYS A 368 14.35 47.19 -23.69
N THR A 369 14.31 46.42 -22.61
CA THR A 369 14.24 44.95 -22.64
C THR A 369 12.83 44.37 -22.66
N LYS A 370 11.77 45.15 -22.42
CA LYS A 370 10.41 44.59 -22.30
C LYS A 370 9.93 43.91 -23.59
N VAL A 371 10.18 44.52 -24.75
CA VAL A 371 9.81 43.97 -26.06
C VAL A 371 10.68 42.75 -26.43
N ALA A 372 11.97 42.77 -26.08
CA ALA A 372 12.88 41.65 -26.30
C ALA A 372 12.51 40.43 -25.42
N CYS A 373 12.09 40.68 -24.17
CA CYS A 373 11.67 39.64 -23.24
C CYS A 373 10.36 38.98 -23.69
N GLU A 374 9.36 39.76 -24.12
CA GLU A 374 8.11 39.21 -24.69
C GLU A 374 8.36 38.41 -25.99
N THR A 375 9.29 38.85 -26.83
CA THR A 375 9.65 38.12 -28.07
C THR A 375 10.38 36.80 -27.75
N ALA A 376 11.28 36.82 -26.76
CA ALA A 376 11.97 35.62 -26.30
C ALA A 376 10.99 34.62 -25.67
N LEU A 377 10.05 35.08 -24.85
CA LEU A 377 9.06 34.23 -24.19
C LEU A 377 8.14 33.52 -25.20
N LYS A 378 7.70 34.22 -26.26
CA LYS A 378 6.98 33.61 -27.38
C LYS A 378 7.80 32.55 -28.12
N THR A 379 9.09 32.83 -28.35
CA THR A 379 9.98 31.86 -29.02
C THR A 379 10.16 30.59 -28.18
N ILE A 380 10.20 30.73 -26.85
CA ILE A 380 10.25 29.60 -25.92
C ILE A 380 8.96 28.79 -25.96
N GLU A 381 7.80 29.45 -25.91
CA GLU A 381 6.48 28.77 -26.01
C GLU A 381 6.33 27.98 -27.32
N GLU A 382 6.74 28.56 -28.44
CA GLU A 382 6.72 27.88 -29.74
C GLU A 382 7.66 26.67 -29.76
N THR A 383 8.88 26.82 -29.26
CA THR A 383 9.89 25.74 -29.23
C THR A 383 9.43 24.58 -28.34
N VAL A 384 8.84 24.88 -27.18
CA VAL A 384 8.27 23.89 -26.27
C VAL A 384 7.06 23.22 -26.91
N GLY A 385 6.19 23.99 -27.58
CA GLY A 385 5.03 23.47 -28.30
C GLY A 385 5.39 22.48 -29.41
N GLU A 386 6.44 22.76 -30.19
CA GLU A 386 6.94 21.83 -31.21
C GLU A 386 7.54 20.57 -30.61
N ALA A 387 8.29 20.69 -29.51
CA ALA A 387 8.86 19.55 -28.80
C ALA A 387 7.76 18.60 -28.29
N VAL A 388 6.70 19.16 -27.68
CA VAL A 388 5.55 18.38 -27.17
C VAL A 388 4.78 17.70 -28.31
N LYS A 389 4.54 18.39 -29.43
CA LYS A 389 3.90 17.79 -30.62
C LYS A 389 4.75 16.65 -31.20
N GLY A 390 6.07 16.81 -31.22
CA GLY A 390 7.01 15.80 -31.68
C GLY A 390 7.00 14.53 -30.84
N VAL A 391 6.95 14.67 -29.51
CA VAL A 391 6.81 13.54 -28.57
C VAL A 391 5.47 12.83 -28.80
N ARG A 392 4.36 13.58 -28.82
CA ARG A 392 3.02 13.01 -29.01
C ARG A 392 2.89 12.20 -30.30
N LYS A 393 3.36 12.73 -31.44
CA LYS A 393 3.28 12.04 -32.74
C LYS A 393 4.07 10.72 -32.76
N ARG A 394 5.19 10.64 -32.02
CA ARG A 394 6.00 9.42 -31.92
C ARG A 394 5.43 8.43 -30.91
N THR A 395 4.84 8.89 -29.81
CA THR A 395 4.05 8.04 -28.90
C THR A 395 2.88 7.38 -29.63
N GLU A 396 2.16 8.12 -30.47
CA GLU A 396 1.08 7.59 -31.32
C GLU A 396 1.59 6.60 -32.39
N HIS A 397 2.84 6.71 -32.82
CA HIS A 397 3.47 5.76 -33.74
C HIS A 397 3.87 4.46 -33.02
N VAL A 398 4.44 4.55 -31.82
CA VAL A 398 4.76 3.39 -30.96
C VAL A 398 3.48 2.65 -30.57
N GLN A 399 2.42 3.37 -30.18
CA GLN A 399 1.12 2.75 -29.90
C GLN A 399 0.50 2.03 -31.11
N ARG A 400 0.76 2.53 -32.33
CA ARG A 400 0.34 1.86 -33.57
C ARG A 400 1.15 0.60 -33.87
N MET A 401 2.43 0.54 -33.52
CA MET A 401 3.23 -0.67 -33.68
C MET A 401 2.91 -1.74 -32.63
N ILE A 402 2.40 -1.35 -31.46
CA ILE A 402 1.98 -2.27 -30.39
C ILE A 402 0.60 -2.89 -30.66
N ARG A 403 -0.21 -2.31 -31.55
CA ARG A 403 -1.50 -2.92 -31.93
C ARG A 403 -1.22 -4.16 -32.79
N PRO A 404 -1.74 -5.35 -32.41
CA PRO A 404 -1.70 -6.49 -33.32
C PRO A 404 -2.45 -6.14 -34.61
N PRO A 405 -1.99 -6.63 -35.78
CA PRO A 405 -2.61 -6.31 -37.05
C PRO A 405 -4.07 -6.75 -37.03
N ASP A 406 -4.98 -5.82 -37.33
CA ASP A 406 -6.41 -6.12 -37.43
C ASP A 406 -6.59 -7.24 -38.46
N GLY A 407 -7.06 -8.40 -38.00
CA GLY A 407 -7.36 -9.55 -38.85
C GLY A 407 -8.41 -9.19 -39.91
N PRO A 408 -8.41 -9.85 -41.07
CA PRO A 408 -9.31 -9.53 -42.17
C PRO A 408 -10.77 -9.63 -41.72
N SER A 409 -11.51 -8.53 -41.91
CA SER A 409 -12.94 -8.44 -41.64
C SER A 409 -13.71 -9.47 -42.47
N VAL A 410 -14.27 -10.48 -41.80
CA VAL A 410 -15.15 -11.48 -42.42
C VAL A 410 -16.48 -10.81 -42.81
N PRO A 411 -16.98 -11.01 -44.05
CA PRO A 411 -18.26 -10.46 -44.48
C PRO A 411 -19.41 -11.19 -43.78
N SER A 412 -20.33 -10.42 -43.23
CA SER A 412 -21.56 -10.91 -42.60
C SER A 412 -22.51 -11.51 -43.65
N THR A 413 -22.72 -12.82 -43.60
CA THR A 413 -23.78 -13.53 -44.35
C THR A 413 -25.08 -13.60 -43.54
N PRO A 414 -26.25 -13.65 -44.21
CA PRO A 414 -27.53 -13.29 -43.63
C PRO A 414 -28.21 -14.43 -42.89
N THR A 415 -28.96 -14.04 -41.87
CA THR A 415 -29.92 -14.86 -41.13
C THR A 415 -31.04 -15.41 -42.04
N PRO A 416 -31.41 -16.70 -41.94
CA PRO A 416 -32.65 -17.18 -42.53
C PRO A 416 -33.80 -17.16 -41.51
N HIS A 417 -34.92 -16.63 -41.98
CA HIS A 417 -36.27 -16.86 -41.47
C HIS A 417 -36.60 -18.36 -41.40
N GLY A 418 -37.41 -18.76 -40.42
CA GLY A 418 -37.99 -20.10 -40.34
C GLY A 418 -39.14 -20.16 -39.34
N ASP A 419 -40.34 -20.38 -39.86
CA ASP A 419 -41.65 -20.25 -39.24
C ASP A 419 -42.06 -21.37 -38.27
N ALA A 420 -42.98 -20.98 -37.39
CA ALA A 420 -44.12 -21.70 -36.81
C ALA A 420 -44.28 -23.22 -37.04
N ALA A 421 -44.50 -23.96 -35.95
CA ALA A 421 -45.44 -25.08 -35.93
C ALA A 421 -46.10 -25.26 -34.55
N GLN A 422 -47.36 -25.68 -34.61
CA GLN A 422 -48.39 -25.73 -33.58
C GLN A 422 -48.24 -26.91 -32.57
N THR A 423 -48.64 -26.64 -31.33
CA THR A 423 -49.48 -27.43 -30.37
C THR A 423 -49.95 -28.85 -30.79
N PRO A 424 -50.18 -29.81 -29.85
CA PRO A 424 -51.28 -29.65 -28.88
C PRO A 424 -51.18 -30.26 -27.47
N SER A 425 -52.16 -29.80 -26.71
CA SER A 425 -52.62 -30.12 -25.35
C SER A 425 -52.69 -31.58 -24.95
N SER A 426 -52.47 -31.83 -23.66
CA SER A 426 -53.35 -32.71 -22.88
C SER A 426 -53.42 -32.29 -21.40
N THR A 427 -54.62 -31.90 -21.01
CA THR A 427 -55.19 -31.84 -19.65
C THR A 427 -55.02 -33.15 -18.88
N VAL A 428 -54.60 -33.08 -17.61
CA VAL A 428 -55.08 -34.00 -16.55
C VAL A 428 -55.26 -33.22 -15.25
N ARG A 429 -56.38 -33.53 -14.60
CA ARG A 429 -57.04 -32.95 -13.43
C ARG A 429 -57.04 -34.01 -12.33
N THR A 430 -56.72 -33.63 -11.09
CA THR A 430 -57.18 -34.20 -9.80
C THR A 430 -56.61 -33.27 -8.72
N ASP A 431 -57.37 -32.39 -8.07
CA ASP A 431 -58.35 -32.59 -6.98
C ASP A 431 -57.85 -33.38 -5.75
N SER A 432 -58.29 -32.86 -4.59
CA SER A 432 -58.08 -33.26 -3.17
C SER A 432 -56.83 -32.66 -2.51
N GLY A 433 -56.89 -31.81 -1.48
CA GLY A 433 -57.94 -31.56 -0.49
C GLY A 433 -57.50 -32.09 0.88
N ILE A 434 -57.76 -31.28 1.92
CA ILE A 434 -57.78 -31.56 3.37
C ILE A 434 -56.68 -30.88 4.20
N GLU A 435 -57.14 -29.82 4.89
CA GLU A 435 -57.04 -29.48 6.34
C GLU A 435 -55.77 -29.89 7.09
N GLY A 436 -55.07 -29.00 7.79
CA GLY A 436 -55.47 -28.23 8.98
C GLY A 436 -54.23 -28.27 9.91
N GLY A 437 -53.89 -27.38 10.82
CA GLY A 437 -54.56 -26.34 11.59
C GLY A 437 -53.72 -26.18 12.88
N GLY A 438 -53.65 -24.97 13.46
CA GLY A 438 -53.10 -24.67 14.79
C GLY A 438 -51.57 -24.74 14.91
N GLY A 439 -50.86 -23.82 15.55
CA GLY A 439 -51.23 -22.91 16.63
C GLY A 439 -50.29 -23.18 17.82
N LEU A 440 -49.27 -22.34 17.98
CA LEU A 440 -48.68 -21.83 19.23
C LEU A 440 -47.58 -20.82 18.91
#